data_AF-Q8AAN7-F1
#
_entry.id   AF-Q8AAN7-F1
#
_cell.length_a   1.000
_cell.length_b   1.000
_cell.length_c   1.000
_cell.angle_alpha   90.00
_cell.angle_beta   90.00
_cell.angle_gamma   90.00
#
_symmetry.space_group_name_H-M   'P 1'
#
loop_
_entity.id
_entity.type
_entity.pdbx_description
1 polymer ?
#
loop_
_entity_poly.entity_id
_entity_poly.type
_entity_poly.pdbx_seq_one_letter_code
_entity_poly.pdbx_strand_id
1 'polypeptide(L)'
;MQLLKKRILQDGKCYEGGILKVDGFINHQMDPVLMKSIGVEFVRRFAATNVNKIMTIEASGIAPAIMTGYLMDLPVVFAKKKSPKTIQNALSTTVHSFTKDRDYEVVISADFLTPNDNVLFVDDFLAYGNAALGILDLIEQSGAKLVGMGFIIEKAFQNGRKILEEKGVRVESLAIIEDLSNCCIKIKDQ
;
A
#
# COMPACT_ATOMS: atom_id res chain seq x y z
N MET A 1 11.90 9.20 2.47
CA MET A 1 13.14 8.43 2.23
C MET A 1 13.92 9.02 1.07
N GLN A 2 15.14 9.53 1.28
CA GLN A 2 15.92 10.20 0.23
C GLN A 2 16.28 9.29 -0.96
N LEU A 3 16.63 8.03 -0.70
CA LEU A 3 16.94 7.05 -1.75
C LEU A 3 15.76 6.88 -2.74
N LEU A 4 14.53 6.75 -2.23
CA LEU A 4 13.34 6.62 -3.06
C LEU A 4 13.06 7.88 -3.86
N LYS A 5 13.17 9.07 -3.23
CA LYS A 5 12.97 10.35 -3.92
C LYS A 5 13.94 10.49 -5.10
N LYS A 6 15.22 10.17 -4.89
CA LYS A 6 16.24 10.17 -5.95
C LYS A 6 15.88 9.21 -7.07
N ARG A 7 15.49 7.98 -6.74
CA ARG A 7 15.07 6.97 -7.73
C ARG A 7 13.87 7.45 -8.57
N ILE A 8 12.88 8.06 -7.94
CA ILE A 8 11.70 8.61 -8.64
C ILE A 8 12.11 9.74 -9.60
N LEU A 9 12.96 10.66 -9.17
CA LEU A 9 13.40 11.78 -10.02
C LEU A 9 14.30 11.33 -11.18
N GLN A 10 15.08 10.27 -10.99
CA GLN A 10 16.00 9.75 -12.00
C GLN A 10 15.30 8.87 -13.04
N ASP A 11 14.44 7.96 -12.60
CA ASP A 11 13.91 6.87 -13.44
C ASP A 11 12.38 6.91 -13.59
N GLY A 12 11.69 7.74 -12.81
CA GLY A 12 10.25 7.93 -12.92
C GLY A 12 9.88 8.77 -14.14
N LYS A 13 8.76 8.43 -14.77
CA LYS A 13 8.20 9.19 -15.91
C LYS A 13 6.86 9.78 -15.52
N CYS A 14 6.69 11.08 -15.72
CA CYS A 14 5.40 11.74 -15.56
C CYS A 14 4.72 11.87 -16.91
N TYR A 15 3.45 11.47 -16.96
CA TYR A 15 2.59 11.59 -18.12
C TYR A 15 1.39 12.48 -17.81
N GLU A 16 0.67 12.87 -18.86
CA GLU A 16 -0.58 13.62 -18.75
C GLU A 16 -1.59 12.90 -17.85
N GLY A 17 -2.51 13.68 -17.26
CA GLY A 17 -3.49 13.17 -16.30
C GLY A 17 -2.92 12.88 -14.91
N GLY A 18 -1.71 13.35 -14.60
CA GLY A 18 -1.09 13.16 -13.29
C GLY A 18 -0.66 11.71 -13.05
N ILE A 19 -0.16 11.05 -14.10
CA ILE A 19 0.29 9.66 -14.03
C ILE A 19 1.80 9.62 -13.80
N LEU A 20 2.21 9.07 -12.66
CA LEU A 20 3.61 8.74 -12.37
C LEU A 20 3.85 7.26 -12.69
N LYS A 21 4.72 6.99 -13.66
CA LYS A 21 5.12 5.64 -14.07
C LYS A 21 6.49 5.32 -13.48
N VAL A 22 6.55 4.24 -12.71
CA VAL A 22 7.75 3.76 -12.00
C VAL A 22 7.99 2.26 -12.26
N ASP A 23 7.60 1.82 -13.46
CA ASP A 23 7.71 0.43 -13.93
C ASP A 23 9.14 -0.11 -13.89
N GLY A 24 10.17 0.75 -13.95
CA GLY A 24 11.57 0.33 -13.93
C GLY A 24 12.09 -0.11 -12.56
N PHE A 25 11.34 0.10 -11.47
CA PHE A 25 11.80 -0.27 -10.13
C PHE A 25 10.71 -0.64 -9.10
N ILE A 26 9.41 -0.43 -9.39
CA ILE A 26 8.29 -0.82 -8.50
C ILE A 26 7.26 -1.69 -9.22
N ASN A 27 6.62 -1.19 -10.29
CA ASN A 27 5.35 -1.75 -10.76
C ASN A 27 5.45 -2.89 -11.78
N HIS A 28 6.60 -3.07 -12.43
CA HIS A 28 6.77 -4.12 -13.44
C HIS A 28 8.12 -4.82 -13.28
N GLN A 29 9.20 -4.06 -13.44
CA GLN A 29 10.51 -4.41 -12.96
C GLN A 29 10.63 -3.93 -11.51
N MET A 30 11.04 -4.81 -10.63
CA MET A 30 11.26 -4.49 -9.21
C MET A 30 12.76 -4.44 -8.93
N ASP A 31 13.20 -3.41 -8.20
CA ASP A 31 14.55 -3.32 -7.66
C ASP A 31 14.57 -3.94 -6.24
N PRO A 32 15.14 -5.14 -6.05
CA PRO A 32 15.11 -5.81 -4.75
C PRO A 32 15.90 -5.06 -3.66
N VAL A 33 16.95 -4.33 -4.03
CA VAL A 33 17.77 -3.55 -3.08
C VAL A 33 16.98 -2.34 -2.57
N LEU A 34 16.25 -1.69 -3.47
CA LEU A 34 15.32 -0.63 -3.08
C LEU A 34 14.18 -1.19 -2.23
N MET A 35 13.59 -2.33 -2.59
CA MET A 35 12.52 -2.97 -1.82
C MET A 35 12.97 -3.33 -0.40
N LYS A 36 14.19 -3.85 -0.23
CA LYS A 36 14.79 -4.06 1.10
C LYS A 36 14.87 -2.75 1.89
N SER A 37 15.37 -1.68 1.25
CA SER A 37 15.51 -0.37 1.91
C SER A 37 14.16 0.21 2.33
N ILE A 38 13.13 0.03 1.50
CA ILE A 38 11.74 0.35 1.81
C ILE A 38 11.24 -0.44 3.02
N GLY A 39 11.47 -1.76 3.04
CA GLY A 39 11.10 -2.62 4.18
C GLY A 39 11.76 -2.17 5.49
N VAL A 40 13.06 -1.86 5.46
CA VAL A 40 13.80 -1.34 6.63
C VAL A 40 13.16 -0.05 7.16
N GLU A 41 12.76 0.86 6.27
CA GLU A 41 12.13 2.11 6.70
C GLU A 41 10.73 1.90 7.28
N PHE A 42 9.93 0.96 6.75
CA PHE A 42 8.66 0.59 7.38
C PHE A 42 8.86 -0.03 8.75
N VAL A 43 9.79 -0.99 8.89
CA VAL A 43 10.15 -1.59 10.18
C VAL A 43 10.50 -0.49 11.19
N ARG A 44 11.34 0.47 10.81
CA ARG A 44 11.73 1.59 11.69
C ARG A 44 10.53 2.42 12.14
N ARG A 45 9.60 2.73 11.24
CA ARG A 45 8.40 3.55 11.55
C ARG A 45 7.41 2.83 12.44
N PHE A 46 7.34 1.50 12.35
CA PHE A 46 6.41 0.66 13.12
C PHE A 46 7.09 -0.13 14.25
N ALA A 47 8.36 0.14 14.56
CA ALA A 47 9.13 -0.61 15.56
C ALA A 47 8.53 -0.59 16.98
N ALA A 48 7.91 0.52 17.36
CA ALA A 48 7.27 0.69 18.68
C ALA A 48 5.79 0.31 18.67
N THR A 49 5.41 -0.69 17.87
CA THR A 49 4.01 -1.15 17.75
C THR A 49 3.92 -2.65 18.00
N ASN A 50 2.70 -3.16 18.17
CA ASN A 50 2.39 -4.57 18.40
C ASN A 50 1.97 -5.31 17.12
N VAL A 51 2.41 -4.86 15.95
CA VAL A 51 2.11 -5.51 14.66
C VAL A 51 2.55 -6.97 14.71
N ASN A 52 1.65 -7.88 14.33
CA ASN A 52 1.91 -9.32 14.25
C ASN A 52 1.57 -9.90 12.86
N LYS A 53 1.06 -9.08 11.94
CA LYS A 53 0.74 -9.50 10.58
C LYS A 53 0.92 -8.35 9.60
N ILE A 54 1.54 -8.63 8.46
CA ILE A 54 1.56 -7.71 7.33
C ILE A 54 0.45 -8.08 6.36
N MET A 55 -0.30 -7.08 5.91
CA MET A 55 -1.32 -7.22 4.88
C MET A 55 -0.97 -6.36 3.66
N THR A 56 -1.34 -6.82 2.46
CA THR A 56 -1.23 -6.04 1.23
C THR A 56 -2.32 -6.43 0.23
N ILE A 57 -2.29 -5.88 -0.97
CA ILE A 57 -3.15 -6.25 -2.10
C ILE A 57 -2.30 -6.54 -3.34
N GLU A 58 -2.71 -7.52 -4.14
CA GLU A 58 -1.95 -7.89 -5.34
C GLU A 58 -1.95 -6.78 -6.42
N ALA A 59 -0.91 -6.61 -7.23
CA ALA A 59 0.36 -7.35 -7.23
C ALA A 59 1.54 -6.53 -6.69
N SER A 60 1.59 -5.23 -7.00
CA SER A 60 2.76 -4.36 -6.70
C SER A 60 3.08 -4.23 -5.21
N GLY A 61 2.06 -4.29 -4.33
CA GLY A 61 2.25 -4.22 -2.88
C GLY A 61 2.92 -5.46 -2.28
N ILE A 62 2.98 -6.59 -3.01
CA ILE A 62 3.54 -7.85 -2.50
C ILE A 62 5.03 -7.72 -2.17
N ALA A 63 5.83 -7.12 -3.05
CA ALA A 63 7.27 -7.02 -2.83
C ALA A 63 7.66 -6.20 -1.57
N PRO A 64 7.15 -4.96 -1.36
CA PRO A 64 7.44 -4.24 -0.13
C PRO A 64 6.84 -4.91 1.10
N ALA A 65 5.66 -5.55 0.98
CA ALA A 65 5.05 -6.28 2.09
C ALA A 65 5.88 -7.49 2.53
N ILE A 66 6.38 -8.29 1.58
CA ILE A 66 7.27 -9.43 1.87
C ILE A 66 8.59 -8.96 2.49
N MET A 67 9.21 -7.89 1.97
CA MET A 67 10.43 -7.36 2.59
C MET A 67 10.18 -6.86 4.01
N THR A 68 9.04 -6.21 4.26
CA THR A 68 8.66 -5.74 5.60
C THR A 68 8.41 -6.92 6.54
N GLY A 69 7.59 -7.90 6.12
CA GLY A 69 7.29 -9.09 6.93
C GLY A 69 8.53 -9.92 7.23
N TYR A 70 9.42 -10.11 6.25
CA TYR A 70 10.70 -10.80 6.43
C TYR A 70 11.58 -10.12 7.48
N LEU A 71 11.67 -8.79 7.45
CA LEU A 71 12.50 -8.04 8.41
C LEU A 71 11.88 -7.97 9.81
N MET A 72 10.56 -8.14 9.93
CA MET A 72 9.85 -8.19 11.22
C MET A 72 9.66 -9.61 11.75
N ASP A 73 10.04 -10.64 10.98
CA ASP A 73 9.74 -12.05 11.25
C ASP A 73 8.23 -12.33 11.41
N LEU A 74 7.42 -11.77 10.50
CA LEU A 74 5.95 -11.84 10.52
C LEU A 74 5.36 -12.44 9.24
N PRO A 75 4.21 -13.13 9.34
CA PRO A 75 3.49 -13.60 8.16
C PRO A 75 2.96 -12.42 7.33
N VAL A 76 2.92 -12.64 6.01
CA VAL A 76 2.35 -11.71 5.04
C VAL A 76 1.15 -12.35 4.36
N VAL A 77 0.02 -11.66 4.37
CA VAL A 77 -1.18 -12.03 3.61
C VAL A 77 -1.48 -10.97 2.57
N PHE A 78 -1.91 -11.37 1.38
CA PHE A 78 -2.32 -10.43 0.35
C PHE A 78 -3.76 -10.71 -0.10
N ALA A 79 -4.55 -9.65 -0.19
CA ALA A 79 -5.89 -9.70 -0.74
C ALA A 79 -5.83 -9.86 -2.27
N LYS A 80 -6.81 -10.58 -2.82
CA LYS A 80 -6.93 -10.84 -4.26
C LYS A 80 -8.00 -9.97 -4.88
N LYS A 81 -7.77 -9.50 -6.12
CA LYS A 81 -8.68 -8.66 -6.91
C LYS A 81 -9.71 -9.47 -7.72
N LYS A 82 -9.75 -10.78 -7.49
CA LYS A 82 -10.70 -11.72 -8.09
C LYS A 82 -10.83 -12.92 -7.17
N SER A 83 -12.05 -13.31 -6.84
CA SER A 83 -12.30 -14.48 -5.99
C SER A 83 -11.91 -15.77 -6.73
N PRO A 84 -10.85 -16.49 -6.30
CA PRO A 84 -10.54 -17.80 -6.86
C PRO A 84 -11.46 -18.84 -6.20
N LYS A 85 -11.77 -19.91 -6.94
CA LYS A 85 -12.58 -21.03 -6.43
C LYS A 85 -11.99 -21.73 -5.19
N THR A 86 -10.73 -21.44 -4.87
CA THR A 86 -9.97 -22.08 -3.78
C THR A 86 -10.06 -21.36 -2.44
N ILE A 87 -10.61 -20.14 -2.37
CA ILE A 87 -10.79 -19.46 -1.08
C ILE A 87 -12.08 -19.98 -0.42
N GLN A 88 -11.93 -20.55 0.76
CA GLN A 88 -13.01 -20.83 1.70
C GLN A 88 -13.05 -19.72 2.77
N ASN A 89 -14.20 -19.53 3.40
CA ASN A 89 -14.42 -18.50 4.44
C ASN A 89 -13.95 -17.10 3.98
N ALA A 90 -14.34 -16.69 2.76
CA ALA A 90 -13.92 -15.41 2.21
C ALA A 90 -14.60 -14.24 2.93
N LEU A 91 -13.81 -13.24 3.31
CA LEU A 91 -14.27 -11.87 3.48
C LEU A 91 -14.12 -11.15 2.15
N SER A 92 -15.09 -10.31 1.80
CA SER A 92 -15.04 -9.55 0.55
C SER A 92 -15.54 -8.11 0.70
N THR A 93 -15.06 -7.27 -0.19
CA THR A 93 -15.47 -5.87 -0.31
C THR A 93 -15.39 -5.44 -1.77
N THR A 94 -16.09 -4.36 -2.11
CA THR A 94 -16.07 -3.79 -3.46
C THR A 94 -15.25 -2.51 -3.46
N VAL A 95 -14.27 -2.45 -4.37
CA VAL A 95 -13.41 -1.27 -4.54
C VAL A 95 -13.63 -0.67 -5.92
N HIS A 96 -13.90 0.64 -5.95
CA HIS A 96 -13.95 1.40 -7.20
C HIS A 96 -12.54 1.82 -7.65
N SER A 97 -12.15 1.49 -8.88
CA SER A 97 -10.92 1.98 -9.51
C SER A 97 -11.23 3.17 -10.41
N PHE A 98 -10.92 4.39 -9.97
CA PHE A 98 -11.03 5.58 -10.83
C PHE A 98 -10.14 5.51 -12.07
N THR A 99 -8.96 4.89 -11.97
CA THR A 99 -8.06 4.73 -13.11
C THR A 99 -8.58 3.77 -14.18
N LYS A 100 -9.46 2.83 -13.81
CA LYS A 100 -10.04 1.84 -14.73
C LYS A 100 -11.55 2.03 -14.94
N ASP A 101 -12.11 3.07 -14.32
CA ASP A 101 -13.53 3.37 -14.24
C ASP A 101 -14.42 2.14 -14.03
N ARG A 102 -14.09 1.34 -13.01
CA ARG A 102 -14.82 0.10 -12.71
C ARG A 102 -14.69 -0.34 -11.27
N ASP A 103 -15.71 -1.03 -10.80
CA ASP A 103 -15.70 -1.75 -9.54
C ASP A 103 -15.02 -3.11 -9.71
N TYR A 104 -14.34 -3.56 -8.65
CA TYR A 104 -13.84 -4.92 -8.56
C TYR A 104 -13.93 -5.42 -7.13
N GLU A 105 -14.16 -6.73 -7.01
CA GLU A 105 -14.17 -7.40 -5.72
C GLU A 105 -12.74 -7.59 -5.21
N VAL A 106 -12.54 -7.32 -3.93
CA VAL A 106 -11.33 -7.65 -3.19
C VAL A 106 -11.69 -8.69 -2.14
N VAL A 107 -10.98 -9.82 -2.15
CA VAL A 107 -11.23 -10.92 -1.23
C VAL A 107 -10.00 -11.32 -0.44
N ILE A 108 -10.23 -11.80 0.78
CA ILE A 108 -9.24 -12.43 1.64
C ILE A 108 -9.88 -13.60 2.39
N SER A 109 -9.13 -14.66 2.68
CA SER A 109 -9.63 -15.74 3.53
C SER A 109 -9.58 -15.32 4.99
N ALA A 110 -10.70 -15.46 5.71
CA ALA A 110 -10.78 -15.22 7.15
C ALA A 110 -9.85 -16.14 7.97
N ASP A 111 -9.41 -17.26 7.39
CA ASP A 111 -8.44 -18.15 8.03
C ASP A 111 -7.07 -17.50 8.24
N PHE A 112 -6.75 -16.44 7.46
CA PHE A 112 -5.47 -15.73 7.52
C PHE A 112 -5.56 -14.29 8.04
N LEU A 113 -6.76 -13.84 8.41
CA LEU A 113 -7.00 -12.52 8.99
C LEU A 113 -8.04 -12.68 10.11
N THR A 114 -7.56 -12.66 11.35
CA THR A 114 -8.29 -13.10 12.54
C THR A 114 -8.40 -11.98 13.58
N PRO A 115 -9.35 -12.09 14.54
CA PRO A 115 -9.51 -11.07 15.59
C PRO A 115 -8.27 -10.82 16.48
N ASN A 116 -7.30 -11.74 16.49
CA ASN A 116 -6.07 -11.60 17.27
C ASN A 116 -4.97 -10.82 16.52
N ASP A 117 -5.21 -10.44 15.27
CA ASP A 117 -4.21 -9.79 14.44
C ASP A 117 -4.19 -8.27 14.65
N ASN A 118 -2.98 -7.74 14.79
CA ASN A 118 -2.64 -6.33 14.73
C ASN A 118 -1.90 -6.11 13.41
N VAL A 119 -2.59 -5.52 12.45
CA VAL A 119 -2.21 -5.52 11.04
C VAL A 119 -1.49 -4.23 10.68
N LEU A 120 -0.36 -4.37 9.98
CA LEU A 120 0.25 -3.31 9.19
C LEU A 120 -0.09 -3.56 7.71
N PHE A 121 -0.83 -2.65 7.09
CA PHE A 121 -1.04 -2.68 5.64
C PHE A 121 0.13 -2.00 4.93
N VAL A 122 0.68 -2.63 3.90
CA VAL A 122 1.76 -2.07 3.06
C VAL A 122 1.32 -2.10 1.61
N ASP A 123 1.42 -0.97 0.89
CA ASP A 123 1.09 -0.89 -0.53
C ASP A 123 2.05 0.01 -1.31
N ASP A 124 2.01 -0.10 -2.63
CA ASP A 124 2.88 0.68 -3.51
C ASP A 124 2.43 2.15 -3.61
N PHE A 125 1.14 2.39 -3.78
CA PHE A 125 0.59 3.72 -4.00
C PHE A 125 -0.58 4.08 -3.08
N LEU A 126 -0.53 5.29 -2.52
CA LEU A 126 -1.71 6.00 -2.01
C LEU A 126 -2.14 7.08 -3.00
N ALA A 127 -3.32 6.90 -3.58
CA ALA A 127 -3.96 7.84 -4.51
C ALA A 127 -5.24 8.42 -3.89
N TYR A 128 -6.41 8.03 -4.41
CA TYR A 128 -7.71 8.38 -3.84
C TYR A 128 -8.10 7.58 -2.58
N GLY A 129 -7.32 6.55 -2.22
CA GLY A 129 -7.54 5.77 -1.01
C GLY A 129 -8.56 4.63 -1.10
N ASN A 130 -9.28 4.46 -2.22
CA ASN A 130 -10.33 3.43 -2.33
C ASN A 130 -9.86 1.99 -2.00
N ALA A 131 -8.68 1.59 -2.49
CA ALA A 131 -8.14 0.27 -2.18
C ALA A 131 -7.83 0.15 -0.68
N ALA A 132 -7.21 1.17 -0.08
CA ALA A 132 -6.94 1.22 1.34
C ALA A 132 -8.23 1.18 2.17
N LEU A 133 -9.30 1.87 1.75
CA LEU A 133 -10.61 1.80 2.38
C LEU A 133 -11.23 0.41 2.31
N GLY A 134 -11.13 -0.27 1.17
CA GLY A 134 -11.57 -1.67 1.07
C GLY A 134 -10.78 -2.60 2.00
N ILE A 135 -9.47 -2.37 2.13
CA ILE A 135 -8.65 -3.16 3.07
C ILE A 135 -9.04 -2.86 4.53
N LEU A 136 -9.33 -1.61 4.87
CA LEU A 136 -9.84 -1.24 6.19
C LEU A 136 -11.15 -1.96 6.49
N ASP A 137 -12.09 -1.98 5.55
CA ASP A 137 -13.36 -2.72 5.66
C ASP A 137 -13.13 -4.23 5.87
N LEU A 138 -12.22 -4.87 5.12
CA LEU A 138 -11.88 -6.28 5.34
C LEU A 138 -11.26 -6.55 6.72
N ILE A 139 -10.43 -5.63 7.22
CA ILE A 139 -9.85 -5.72 8.58
C ILE A 139 -10.96 -5.60 9.62
N GLU A 140 -11.90 -4.66 9.48
CA GLU A 140 -13.05 -4.51 10.38
C GLU A 140 -13.95 -5.76 10.36
N GLN A 141 -14.28 -6.30 9.18
CA GLN A 141 -15.07 -7.52 9.03
C GLN A 141 -14.44 -8.73 9.74
N SER A 142 -13.11 -8.83 9.73
CA SER A 142 -12.38 -9.92 10.38
C SER A 142 -12.31 -9.82 11.91
N GLY A 143 -12.62 -8.65 12.48
CA GLY A 143 -12.37 -8.32 13.88
C GLY A 143 -10.91 -8.03 14.23
N ALA A 144 -9.99 -8.08 13.26
CA ALA A 144 -8.60 -7.68 13.44
C ALA A 144 -8.49 -6.17 13.71
N LYS A 145 -7.31 -5.72 14.16
CA LYS A 145 -7.01 -4.31 14.43
C LYS A 145 -6.01 -3.77 13.43
N LEU A 146 -6.30 -2.63 12.82
CA LEU A 146 -5.33 -1.92 12.01
C LEU A 146 -4.39 -1.09 12.91
N VAL A 147 -3.09 -1.32 12.80
CA VAL A 147 -2.05 -0.50 13.47
C VAL A 147 -1.69 0.72 12.63
N GLY A 148 -1.69 0.57 11.30
CA GLY A 148 -1.42 1.66 10.37
C GLY A 148 -1.23 1.16 8.94
N MET A 149 -1.04 2.11 8.04
CA MET A 149 -0.84 1.88 6.62
C MET A 149 0.45 2.54 6.13
N GLY A 150 1.30 1.74 5.50
CA GLY A 150 2.55 2.16 4.89
C GLY A 150 2.44 2.20 3.36
N PHE A 151 2.84 3.31 2.75
CA PHE A 151 2.83 3.48 1.29
C PHE A 151 4.20 3.87 0.74
N ILE A 152 4.63 3.26 -0.36
CA ILE A 152 5.88 3.67 -1.01
C ILE A 152 5.72 5.10 -1.54
N ILE A 153 4.71 5.33 -2.37
CA ILE A 153 4.45 6.62 -3.02
C ILE A 153 3.03 7.10 -2.71
N GLU A 154 2.90 8.32 -2.21
CA GLU A 154 1.61 8.99 -2.03
C GLU A 154 1.46 10.13 -3.04
N LYS A 155 0.27 10.26 -3.65
CA LYS A 155 -0.12 11.41 -4.45
C LYS A 155 -0.98 12.34 -3.59
N ALA A 156 -0.37 13.34 -2.98
CA ALA A 156 -1.02 14.20 -1.97
C ALA A 156 -2.23 14.96 -2.53
N PHE A 157 -2.19 15.33 -3.80
CA PHE A 157 -3.25 16.03 -4.51
C PHE A 157 -4.50 15.17 -4.79
N GLN A 158 -4.51 13.88 -4.40
CA GLN A 158 -5.66 12.97 -4.57
C GLN A 158 -6.40 12.65 -3.27
N ASN A 159 -6.06 13.33 -2.16
CA ASN A 159 -6.79 13.32 -0.88
C ASN A 159 -6.95 11.96 -0.17
N GLY A 160 -6.39 10.85 -0.67
CA GLY A 160 -6.52 9.54 -0.01
C GLY A 160 -5.99 9.51 1.43
N ARG A 161 -4.88 10.20 1.71
CA ARG A 161 -4.36 10.36 3.09
C ARG A 161 -5.40 10.98 4.01
N LYS A 162 -5.99 12.11 3.61
CA LYS A 162 -6.95 12.84 4.42
C LYS A 162 -8.14 11.96 4.80
N ILE A 163 -8.68 11.21 3.84
CA ILE A 163 -9.82 10.30 4.06
C ILE A 163 -9.48 9.21 5.09
N LEU A 164 -8.25 8.67 5.03
CA LEU A 164 -7.79 7.65 5.98
C LEU A 164 -7.56 8.25 7.38
N GLU A 165 -6.92 9.41 7.46
CA GLU A 165 -6.65 10.10 8.74
C GLU A 165 -7.95 10.53 9.43
N GLU A 166 -8.98 10.96 8.69
CA GLU A 166 -10.33 11.25 9.21
C GLU A 166 -11.00 10.01 9.84
N LYS A 167 -10.61 8.81 9.42
CA LYS A 167 -11.03 7.53 10.04
C LYS A 167 -10.12 7.09 11.19
N GLY A 168 -9.18 7.93 11.62
CA GLY A 168 -8.22 7.61 12.68
C GLY A 168 -7.09 6.68 12.25
N VAL A 169 -6.88 6.49 10.95
CA VAL A 169 -5.82 5.62 10.44
C VAL A 169 -4.48 6.34 10.44
N ARG A 170 -3.45 5.71 11.03
CA ARG A 170 -2.06 6.16 10.91
C ARG A 170 -1.54 5.89 9.50
N VAL A 171 -1.11 6.93 8.77
CA VAL A 171 -0.59 6.84 7.39
C VAL A 171 0.88 7.24 7.31
N GLU A 172 1.73 6.30 6.87
CA GLU A 172 3.18 6.45 6.74
C GLU A 172 3.62 6.31 5.27
N SER A 173 3.83 7.43 4.58
CA SER A 173 4.28 7.44 3.18
C SER A 173 5.77 7.72 3.07
N LEU A 174 6.48 7.00 2.20
CA LEU A 174 7.94 7.12 2.06
C LEU A 174 8.37 8.24 1.11
N ALA A 175 7.61 8.45 0.03
CA ALA A 175 7.69 9.60 -0.86
C ALA A 175 6.30 10.19 -1.08
N ILE A 176 6.17 11.50 -0.92
CA ILE A 176 4.91 12.22 -1.08
C ILE A 176 5.06 13.13 -2.30
N ILE A 177 4.28 12.90 -3.33
CA ILE A 177 4.23 13.67 -4.56
C ILE A 177 3.21 14.80 -4.35
N GLU A 178 3.68 16.04 -4.41
CA GLU A 178 2.82 17.23 -4.27
C GLU A 178 2.12 17.58 -5.56
N ASP A 179 2.80 17.42 -6.69
CA ASP A 179 2.30 17.83 -7.98
C ASP A 179 2.89 16.96 -9.11
N LEU A 180 2.05 16.68 -10.11
CA LEU A 180 2.39 16.01 -11.36
C LEU A 180 1.93 16.82 -12.59
N SER A 181 1.64 18.11 -12.41
CA SER A 181 1.19 18.97 -13.50
C SER A 181 2.32 19.22 -14.49
N ASN A 182 1.95 19.52 -15.75
CA ASN A 182 2.91 19.80 -16.83
C ASN A 182 3.95 18.68 -17.05
N CYS A 183 3.59 17.43 -16.73
CA CYS A 183 4.49 16.28 -16.80
C CYS A 183 5.78 16.45 -15.97
N CYS A 184 5.71 17.22 -14.87
CA CYS A 184 6.82 17.45 -13.95
C CYS A 184 6.57 16.74 -12.62
N ILE A 185 7.59 16.09 -12.05
CA ILE A 185 7.46 15.42 -10.75
C ILE A 185 7.91 16.37 -9.64
N LYS A 186 6.97 16.86 -8.82
CA LYS A 186 7.27 17.62 -7.60
C LYS A 186 7.05 16.74 -6.37
N ILE A 187 8.12 16.51 -5.61
CA ILE A 187 8.10 15.73 -4.38
C ILE A 187 8.14 16.68 -3.18
N LYS A 188 7.30 16.44 -2.17
CA LYS A 188 7.26 17.19 -0.92
C LYS A 188 8.62 17.14 -0.22
N ASP A 189 9.16 18.29 0.13
CA ASP A 189 10.32 18.38 1.02
C ASP A 189 9.89 17.97 2.44
N GLN A 190 10.74 17.17 3.10
CA GLN A 190 10.44 16.63 4.43
C GLN A 190 10.52 17.73 5.47
#